data_AF-A0A2I6QL06-F1
#
_entry.id   AF-A0A2I6QL06-F1
#
_cell.length_a   1.000
_cell.length_b   1.000
_cell.length_c   1.000
_cell.angle_alpha   90.00
_cell.angle_beta   90.00
_cell.angle_gamma   90.00
#
_symmetry.space_group_name_H-M   'P 1'
#
loop_
_entity.id
_entity.type
_entity.pdbx_description
1 polymer ?
#
loop_
_entity_poly.entity_id
_entity_poly.type
_entity_poly.pdbx_seq_one_letter_code
_entity_poly.pdbx_strand_id
1 'polypeptide(L)'
;MLFADGANHLARLAVGSDGQYLGVSSGVPAWQSTPGNDTYVLFNDGGAFGGDSRFIWNKATSGGLSVTAPDGAVDPASIGGRTDFVSGNGGDNIDQYYTGSQFSLTGGDGDEQRGGSIGGAAGSSVIDGDGGPVSFQAGNGGTNSGSGGPVSLIAGDAQGGDGDGGNIQIQSGDKNGSGDSGYVLLSTPNNEKQLYLQEGYGFAIYTGGSANALLSASDLNSDRTFSFPDHEGAFVISTTTPTTASDTCSPGQVSYSSTHFYVCVATDTWKRAALSTF
;
A
#
# COMPACT_ATOMS: atom_id res chain seq x y z
N MET A 1 4.14 -6.18 62.71
CA MET A 1 4.79 -7.52 62.56
C MET A 1 5.63 -7.82 63.78
N LEU A 2 5.70 -9.06 64.25
CA LEU A 2 6.65 -9.49 65.29
C LEU A 2 7.92 -10.04 64.63
N PHE A 3 9.10 -9.62 65.10
CA PHE A 3 10.39 -10.08 64.57
C PHE A 3 11.44 -10.15 65.68
N ALA A 4 12.53 -10.89 65.45
CA ALA A 4 13.70 -10.88 66.32
C ALA A 4 14.62 -9.72 65.90
N ASP A 5 14.97 -8.83 66.83
CA ASP A 5 15.92 -7.74 66.55
C ASP A 5 17.37 -8.27 66.45
N GLY A 6 18.34 -7.38 66.19
CA GLY A 6 19.76 -7.75 66.10
C GLY A 6 20.36 -8.31 67.40
N ALA A 7 19.64 -8.22 68.52
CA ALA A 7 20.00 -8.79 69.82
C ALA A 7 19.15 -10.04 70.18
N ASN A 8 18.37 -10.58 69.23
CA ASN A 8 17.44 -11.70 69.42
C ASN A 8 16.30 -11.45 70.42
N HIS A 9 15.88 -10.19 70.62
CA HIS A 9 14.67 -9.89 71.37
C HIS A 9 13.45 -9.85 70.46
N LEU A 10 12.29 -10.24 71.00
CA LEU A 10 11.02 -10.08 70.31
C LEU A 10 10.65 -8.58 70.24
N ALA A 11 10.66 -8.04 69.03
CA ALA A 11 10.28 -6.66 68.73
C ALA A 11 9.00 -6.62 67.89
N ARG A 12 8.26 -5.51 68.01
CA ARG A 12 7.09 -5.21 67.17
C ARG A 12 7.42 -4.06 66.23
N LEU A 13 7.38 -4.33 64.92
CA LEU A 13 7.39 -3.27 63.91
C LEU A 13 5.97 -2.73 63.76
N ALA A 14 5.81 -1.43 63.96
CA ALA A 14 4.56 -0.72 63.70
C ALA A 14 4.15 -0.84 62.23
N VAL A 15 2.90 -0.48 61.89
CA VAL A 15 2.49 -0.40 60.48
C VAL A 15 3.28 0.71 59.77
N GLY A 16 3.62 0.49 58.50
CA GLY A 16 4.27 1.49 57.66
C GLY A 16 3.33 2.65 57.34
N SER A 17 3.91 3.74 56.88
CA SER A 17 3.17 4.86 56.26
C SER A 17 2.96 4.62 54.76
N ASP A 18 2.14 5.46 54.14
CA ASP A 18 1.91 5.44 52.69
C ASP A 18 3.22 5.58 51.91
N GLY A 19 3.35 4.87 50.78
CA GLY A 19 4.57 4.86 49.97
C GLY A 19 5.73 4.04 50.57
N GLN A 20 5.45 3.17 51.56
CA GLN A 20 6.44 2.24 52.09
C GLN A 20 6.12 0.81 51.72
N TYR A 21 7.18 0.01 51.51
CA TYR A 21 7.08 -1.45 51.43
C TYR A 21 7.90 -2.10 52.55
N LEU A 22 7.53 -3.31 52.91
CA LEU A 22 8.26 -4.08 53.90
C LEU A 22 9.46 -4.76 53.22
N GLY A 23 10.66 -4.33 53.54
CA GLY A 23 11.91 -4.92 53.07
C GLY A 23 12.77 -5.43 54.22
N VAL A 24 13.96 -5.94 53.88
CA VAL A 24 14.99 -6.33 54.86
C VAL A 24 16.17 -5.38 54.72
N SER A 25 16.50 -4.67 55.79
CA SER A 25 17.65 -3.77 55.85
C SER A 25 18.60 -4.26 56.94
N SER A 26 19.85 -4.54 56.57
CA SER A 26 20.86 -5.07 57.50
C SER A 26 20.40 -6.34 58.24
N GLY A 27 19.65 -7.22 57.57
CA GLY A 27 19.17 -8.49 58.12
C GLY A 27 17.93 -8.41 59.01
N VAL A 28 17.37 -7.23 59.25
CA VAL A 28 16.11 -7.06 60.00
C VAL A 28 15.00 -6.49 59.12
N PRO A 29 13.73 -6.88 59.34
CA PRO A 29 12.60 -6.28 58.67
C PRO A 29 12.48 -4.78 58.99
N ALA A 30 12.39 -3.96 57.96
CA ALA A 30 12.24 -2.51 58.09
C ALA A 30 11.33 -1.98 56.99
N TRP A 31 10.61 -0.91 57.27
CA TRP A 31 9.89 -0.16 56.25
C TRP A 31 10.88 0.62 55.40
N GLN A 32 10.82 0.41 54.09
CA GLN A 32 11.64 1.11 53.11
C GLN A 32 10.73 1.98 52.25
N SER A 33 11.21 3.17 51.88
CA SER A 33 10.50 4.04 50.94
C SER A 33 10.48 3.37 49.56
N THR A 34 9.34 3.42 48.87
CA THR A 34 9.28 3.01 47.47
C THR A 34 10.16 3.95 46.64
N PRO A 35 11.09 3.43 45.81
CA PRO A 35 11.95 4.26 44.97
C PRO A 35 11.20 4.87 43.77
N GLY A 36 9.95 4.49 43.55
CA GLY A 36 9.13 4.99 42.45
C GLY A 36 8.70 6.43 42.66
N ASN A 37 8.59 7.17 41.56
CA ASN A 37 7.76 8.37 41.50
C ASN A 37 6.42 8.02 40.80
N ASP A 38 5.52 8.99 40.72
CA ASP A 38 4.23 8.85 40.02
C ASP A 38 4.32 8.59 38.50
N THR A 39 5.53 8.47 37.94
CA THR A 39 5.81 8.31 36.51
C THR A 39 6.68 7.09 36.16
N TYR A 40 7.02 6.22 37.12
CA TYR A 40 7.83 5.02 36.85
C TYR A 40 7.06 3.74 37.13
N VAL A 41 7.28 2.73 36.28
CA VAL A 41 6.86 1.36 36.57
C VAL A 41 7.91 0.71 37.48
N LEU A 42 7.48 0.27 38.66
CA LEU A 42 8.33 -0.51 39.56
C LEU A 42 8.39 -1.95 39.06
N PHE A 43 9.60 -2.46 38.86
CA PHE A 43 9.83 -3.87 38.61
C PHE A 43 10.97 -4.41 39.47
N ASN A 44 11.04 -5.73 39.57
CA ASN A 44 12.08 -6.42 40.29
C ASN A 44 13.29 -6.60 39.36
N ASP A 45 14.37 -5.86 39.60
CA ASP A 45 15.62 -5.96 38.86
C ASP A 45 16.67 -6.71 39.70
N GLY A 46 16.68 -8.04 39.58
CA GLY A 46 17.67 -8.87 40.28
C GLY A 46 17.57 -8.87 41.81
N GLY A 47 16.37 -8.65 42.37
CA GLY A 47 16.12 -8.67 43.81
C GLY A 47 16.07 -7.30 44.47
N ALA A 48 16.29 -6.22 43.71
CA ALA A 48 16.04 -4.86 44.14
C ALA A 48 14.81 -4.28 43.41
N PHE A 49 13.96 -3.54 44.13
CA PHE A 49 12.99 -2.68 43.47
C PHE A 49 13.75 -1.50 42.85
N GLY A 50 13.88 -1.52 41.53
CA GLY A 50 14.48 -0.45 40.74
C GLY A 50 13.41 0.26 39.90
N GLY A 51 13.61 1.54 39.66
CA GLY A 51 12.98 2.21 38.53
C GLY A 51 13.98 2.26 37.39
N ASP A 52 13.61 1.82 36.19
CA ASP A 52 14.41 2.06 35.00
C ASP A 52 13.79 3.23 34.25
N SER A 53 14.61 4.26 34.00
CA SER A 53 14.21 5.44 33.22
C SER A 53 13.81 5.09 31.79
N ARG A 54 14.10 3.87 31.33
CA ARG A 54 13.64 3.34 30.05
C ARG A 54 12.20 2.86 30.07
N PHE A 55 11.53 2.69 31.22
CA PHE A 55 10.11 2.35 31.32
C PHE A 55 9.34 3.47 32.02
N ILE A 56 8.88 4.45 31.24
CA ILE A 56 8.22 5.65 31.75
C ILE A 56 6.71 5.50 31.61
N TRP A 57 5.98 5.67 32.71
CA TRP A 57 4.52 5.81 32.70
C TRP A 57 4.16 7.30 32.70
N ASN A 58 3.65 7.81 31.58
CA ASN A 58 3.24 9.21 31.52
C ASN A 58 1.79 9.39 32.01
N LYS A 59 1.66 9.77 33.28
CA LYS A 59 0.37 10.06 33.93
C LYS A 59 -0.25 11.38 33.48
N ALA A 60 0.53 12.32 32.96
CA ALA A 60 0.06 13.65 32.56
C ALA A 60 -0.80 13.63 31.29
N THR A 61 -0.63 12.61 30.43
CA THR A 61 -1.35 12.48 29.15
C THR A 61 -2.14 11.17 29.06
N SER A 62 -2.81 10.78 30.14
CA SER A 62 -3.80 9.67 30.16
C SER A 62 -3.23 8.23 30.23
N GLY A 63 -2.00 8.01 30.69
CA GLY A 63 -1.53 6.67 31.08
C GLY A 63 -0.93 5.82 29.96
N GLY A 64 0.01 6.39 29.21
CA GLY A 64 0.83 5.62 28.28
C GLY A 64 2.09 5.07 28.96
N LEU A 65 2.39 3.78 28.77
CA LEU A 65 3.70 3.20 29.04
C LEU A 65 4.60 3.41 27.82
N SER A 66 5.70 4.13 27.97
CA SER A 66 6.71 4.30 26.93
C SER A 66 8.00 3.57 27.30
N VAL A 67 8.58 2.86 26.33
CA VAL A 67 9.91 2.26 26.45
C VAL A 67 10.92 3.11 25.67
N THR A 68 11.92 3.68 26.34
CA THR A 68 12.99 4.45 25.70
C THR A 68 14.24 3.59 25.57
N ALA A 69 14.56 3.15 24.35
CA ALA A 69 15.82 2.44 24.10
C ALA A 69 16.99 3.44 23.99
N PRO A 70 18.21 3.10 24.49
CA PRO A 70 19.36 4.00 24.49
C PRO A 70 19.88 4.39 23.09
N ASP A 71 19.47 3.69 22.05
CA ASP A 71 19.80 3.93 20.64
C ASP A 71 18.56 4.35 19.81
N GLY A 72 17.44 4.65 20.45
CA GLY A 72 16.20 5.04 19.78
C GLY A 72 15.47 3.89 19.06
N ALA A 73 16.02 2.67 19.09
CA ALA A 73 15.39 1.49 18.52
C ALA A 73 14.65 0.71 19.62
N VAL A 74 13.34 0.91 19.75
CA VAL A 74 12.51 -0.09 20.43
C VAL A 74 12.51 -1.32 19.54
N ASP A 75 13.32 -2.33 19.88
CA ASP A 75 13.32 -3.62 19.17
C ASP A 75 11.97 -4.31 19.40
N PRO A 76 11.06 -4.34 18.41
CA PRO A 76 9.76 -4.98 18.56
C PRO A 76 9.89 -6.51 18.61
N ALA A 77 11.02 -7.07 18.17
CA ALA A 77 11.23 -8.52 18.05
C ALA A 77 11.30 -9.22 19.42
N SER A 78 11.48 -8.49 20.53
CA SER A 78 11.46 -9.07 21.87
C SER A 78 10.07 -9.07 22.53
N ILE A 79 9.05 -8.49 21.90
CA ILE A 79 7.66 -8.55 22.40
C ILE A 79 7.02 -9.81 21.83
N GLY A 80 7.33 -10.96 22.44
CA GLY A 80 6.79 -12.25 22.06
C GLY A 80 5.26 -12.27 22.17
N GLY A 81 4.59 -12.09 21.04
CA GLY A 81 3.13 -12.19 20.91
C GLY A 81 2.51 -10.89 20.41
N ARG A 82 2.33 -10.79 19.10
CA ARG A 82 1.52 -9.79 18.39
C ARG A 82 1.70 -8.35 18.90
N THR A 83 2.59 -7.60 18.26
CA THR A 83 2.63 -6.14 18.39
C THR A 83 1.43 -5.54 17.67
N ASP A 84 0.29 -5.47 18.35
CA ASP A 84 -0.91 -4.79 17.87
C ASP A 84 -0.67 -3.28 18.05
N PHE A 85 -0.27 -2.58 16.99
CA PHE A 85 -0.22 -1.12 16.96
C PHE A 85 -1.66 -0.58 16.88
N VAL A 86 -2.40 -0.69 17.97
CA VAL A 86 -3.78 -0.20 18.06
C VAL A 86 -3.73 1.32 18.27
N SER A 87 -3.99 2.11 17.23
CA SER A 87 -4.41 3.50 17.40
C SER A 87 -5.81 3.50 18.04
N GLY A 88 -6.05 4.39 19.01
CA GLY A 88 -7.37 4.52 19.60
C GLY A 88 -8.40 4.98 18.55
N ASN A 89 -9.69 4.74 18.82
CA ASN A 89 -10.78 5.33 18.05
C ASN A 89 -10.76 6.87 18.25
N GLY A 90 -9.94 7.58 17.46
CA GLY A 90 -9.80 9.02 17.63
C GLY A 90 -8.61 9.64 16.90
N GLY A 91 -8.41 9.36 15.61
CA GLY A 91 -7.46 10.13 14.79
C GLY A 91 -6.02 10.15 15.29
N ASP A 92 -5.58 9.10 15.99
CA ASP A 92 -4.18 8.96 16.40
C ASP A 92 -3.33 8.68 15.15
N ASN A 93 -2.54 9.67 14.73
CA ASN A 93 -1.47 9.47 13.76
C ASN A 93 -0.41 8.58 14.41
N ILE A 94 -0.21 7.39 13.87
CA ILE A 94 1.02 6.64 14.11
C ILE A 94 2.13 7.36 13.32
N ASP A 95 2.61 8.49 13.85
CA ASP A 95 3.76 9.23 13.32
C ASP A 95 5.04 8.45 13.64
N GLN A 96 5.32 7.39 12.88
CA GLN A 96 6.62 6.72 12.96
C GLN A 96 7.65 7.54 12.18
N TYR A 97 8.29 8.49 12.87
CA TYR A 97 9.43 9.24 12.33
C TYR A 97 10.64 8.30 12.19
N TYR A 98 10.75 7.61 11.06
CA TYR A 98 11.99 6.93 10.67
C TYR A 98 12.83 7.87 9.82
N THR A 99 13.79 8.58 10.42
CA THR A 99 14.84 9.24 9.63
C THR A 99 15.80 8.17 9.10
N GLY A 100 15.56 7.71 7.88
CA GLY A 100 16.47 6.83 7.14
C GLY A 100 16.31 5.32 7.36
N SER A 101 15.18 4.84 7.90
CA SER A 101 14.89 3.40 8.06
C SER A 101 13.66 2.98 7.25
N GLN A 102 13.65 1.73 6.77
CA GLN A 102 12.55 1.15 6.02
C GLN A 102 11.43 0.70 6.97
N PHE A 103 10.21 1.21 6.79
CA PHE A 103 9.01 0.62 7.39
C PHE A 103 8.61 -0.60 6.55
N SER A 104 8.77 -1.80 7.12
CA SER A 104 8.45 -3.07 6.46
C SER A 104 7.24 -3.72 7.13
N LEU A 105 6.22 -4.00 6.33
CA LEU A 105 5.14 -4.91 6.70
C LEU A 105 5.38 -6.21 5.93
N THR A 106 5.46 -7.34 6.64
CA THR A 106 5.65 -8.66 6.04
C THR A 106 4.54 -9.58 6.54
N GLY A 107 3.71 -10.08 5.61
CA GLY A 107 2.75 -11.13 5.92
C GLY A 107 3.54 -12.42 6.19
N GLY A 108 3.13 -13.20 7.19
CA GLY A 108 3.88 -14.42 7.54
C GLY A 108 3.88 -15.45 6.39
N ASP A 109 4.98 -16.19 6.23
CA ASP A 109 5.03 -17.31 5.29
C ASP A 109 4.18 -18.48 5.79
N GLY A 110 3.54 -19.20 4.87
CA GLY A 110 2.80 -20.42 5.19
C GLY A 110 3.59 -21.64 4.75
N ASP A 111 4.11 -22.42 5.70
CA ASP A 111 4.94 -23.59 5.40
C ASP A 111 4.13 -24.75 4.77
N GLU A 112 2.78 -24.76 4.91
CA GLU A 112 1.85 -25.71 4.27
C GLU A 112 0.44 -25.10 4.01
N GLN A 113 0.26 -23.79 4.20
CA GLN A 113 -1.02 -23.06 4.05
C GLN A 113 -0.80 -21.70 3.37
N ARG A 114 -1.87 -20.92 3.16
CA ARG A 114 -1.76 -19.54 2.64
C ARG A 114 -0.95 -18.69 3.62
N GLY A 115 0.05 -17.96 3.11
CA GLY A 115 0.73 -16.92 3.88
C GLY A 115 -0.23 -15.85 4.41
N GLY A 116 0.20 -15.11 5.44
CA GLY A 116 -0.54 -14.01 6.02
C GLY A 116 -0.73 -12.85 5.05
N SER A 117 -1.88 -12.19 5.11
CA SER A 117 -2.14 -10.98 4.33
C SER A 117 -1.63 -9.74 5.05
N ILE A 118 -1.12 -8.78 4.27
CA ILE A 118 -0.94 -7.40 4.71
C ILE A 118 -2.08 -6.60 4.10
N GLY A 119 -2.87 -5.91 4.93
CA GLY A 119 -3.99 -5.10 4.50
C GLY A 119 -3.83 -3.64 4.92
N GLY A 120 -4.10 -2.72 3.99
CA GLY A 120 -4.34 -1.31 4.30
C GLY A 120 -5.77 -0.95 3.90
N ALA A 121 -6.57 -0.49 4.85
CA ALA A 121 -7.92 0.01 4.61
C ALA A 121 -8.02 1.44 5.13
N ALA A 122 -8.59 2.34 4.33
CA ALA A 122 -8.93 3.68 4.80
C ALA A 122 -10.28 3.67 5.54
N GLY A 123 -10.51 4.71 6.35
CA GLY A 123 -11.78 4.90 7.04
C GLY A 123 -12.96 4.99 6.07
N SER A 124 -14.08 4.35 6.41
CA SER A 124 -15.35 4.42 5.68
C SER A 124 -16.32 5.38 6.36
N SER A 125 -17.08 6.16 5.59
CA SER A 125 -18.24 6.91 6.12
C SER A 125 -19.50 6.05 6.04
N VAL A 126 -20.31 6.07 7.11
CA VAL A 126 -21.49 5.20 7.26
C VAL A 126 -22.83 5.89 6.98
N ILE A 127 -22.85 7.22 6.79
CA ILE A 127 -24.12 7.96 6.73
C ILE A 127 -24.11 8.99 5.59
N ASP A 128 -23.12 9.89 5.55
CA ASP A 128 -22.81 10.80 4.42
C ASP A 128 -21.37 11.30 4.57
N GLY A 129 -20.47 10.96 3.64
CA GLY A 129 -19.09 11.45 3.66
C GLY A 129 -18.14 10.62 2.81
N ASP A 130 -17.00 11.20 2.43
CA ASP A 130 -16.00 10.50 1.63
C ASP A 130 -15.23 9.49 2.50
N GLY A 131 -14.92 8.32 1.94
CA GLY A 131 -13.91 7.44 2.54
C GLY A 131 -12.54 8.12 2.51
N GLY A 132 -11.67 7.79 3.48
CA GLY A 132 -10.29 8.28 3.45
C GLY A 132 -9.50 7.71 2.26
N PRO A 133 -8.42 8.36 1.80
CA PRO A 133 -7.50 7.76 0.84
C PRO A 133 -6.55 6.78 1.55
N VAL A 134 -6.23 5.67 0.89
CA VAL A 134 -4.97 4.93 1.14
C VAL A 134 -3.98 5.36 0.06
N SER A 135 -2.91 6.06 0.43
CA SER A 135 -1.88 6.49 -0.51
C SER A 135 -0.60 5.67 -0.36
N PHE A 136 -0.08 5.18 -1.48
CA PHE A 136 1.26 4.63 -1.57
C PHE A 136 2.11 5.63 -2.37
N GLN A 137 3.00 6.35 -1.68
CA GLN A 137 3.89 7.34 -2.29
C GLN A 137 5.33 6.95 -2.00
N ALA A 138 6.14 6.82 -3.05
CA ALA A 138 7.58 6.68 -2.89
C ALA A 138 8.25 8.02 -2.58
N GLY A 139 9.46 7.98 -2.05
CA GLY A 139 10.21 9.19 -1.69
C GLY A 139 10.49 10.09 -2.89
N ASN A 140 10.37 11.40 -2.70
CA ASN A 140 10.75 12.38 -3.72
C ASN A 140 12.28 12.41 -3.91
N GLY A 141 12.71 12.70 -5.13
CA GLY A 141 14.12 13.01 -5.41
C GLY A 141 14.56 14.30 -4.73
N GLY A 142 15.88 14.54 -4.68
CA GLY A 142 16.44 15.78 -4.12
C GLY A 142 16.05 17.01 -4.95
N THR A 143 15.91 18.17 -4.30
CA THR A 143 15.47 19.44 -4.93
C THR A 143 16.40 19.96 -6.03
N ASN A 144 17.66 19.52 -6.05
CA ASN A 144 18.68 19.96 -7.02
C ASN A 144 19.00 18.87 -8.05
N SER A 145 19.03 17.61 -7.61
CA SER A 145 19.24 16.42 -8.44
C SER A 145 18.88 15.18 -7.63
N GLY A 146 18.25 14.19 -8.26
CA GLY A 146 17.97 12.88 -7.67
C GLY A 146 16.67 12.29 -8.22
N SER A 147 16.66 11.00 -8.52
CA SER A 147 15.45 10.29 -8.90
C SER A 147 14.56 10.10 -7.67
N GLY A 148 13.23 10.23 -7.83
CA GLY A 148 12.31 9.70 -6.83
C GLY A 148 12.45 8.18 -6.71
N GLY A 149 12.05 7.63 -5.57
CA GLY A 149 11.95 6.19 -5.41
C GLY A 149 10.83 5.60 -6.27
N PRO A 150 10.92 4.35 -6.71
CA PRO A 150 9.80 3.67 -7.35
C PRO A 150 8.76 3.23 -6.30
N VAL A 151 7.48 3.26 -6.67
CA VAL A 151 6.46 2.42 -6.03
C VAL A 151 6.40 1.13 -6.84
N SER A 152 6.71 -0.01 -6.22
CA SER A 152 6.71 -1.31 -6.88
C SER A 152 5.59 -2.17 -6.34
N LEU A 153 4.73 -2.66 -7.24
CA LEU A 153 3.75 -3.70 -6.96
C LEU A 153 4.24 -4.94 -7.72
N ILE A 154 4.55 -6.01 -6.99
CA ILE A 154 5.07 -7.25 -7.56
C ILE A 154 4.20 -8.39 -7.01
N ALA A 155 3.63 -9.19 -7.91
CA ALA A 155 2.94 -10.41 -7.52
C ALA A 155 3.97 -11.52 -7.24
N GLY A 156 3.66 -12.45 -6.34
CA GLY A 156 4.57 -13.57 -6.06
C GLY A 156 4.62 -14.59 -7.21
N ASP A 157 5.77 -15.22 -7.40
CA ASP A 157 5.94 -16.29 -8.39
C ASP A 157 5.62 -17.68 -7.79
N ALA A 158 5.16 -18.61 -8.63
CA ALA A 158 5.10 -20.02 -8.26
C ALA A 158 6.53 -20.61 -8.17
N GLN A 159 6.91 -21.11 -6.99
CA GLN A 159 8.28 -21.59 -6.73
C GLN A 159 8.53 -23.05 -7.15
N GLY A 160 7.55 -23.73 -7.78
CA GLY A 160 7.69 -25.08 -8.33
C GLY A 160 6.36 -25.79 -8.62
N GLY A 161 6.37 -26.76 -9.55
CA GLY A 161 5.18 -27.51 -9.98
C GLY A 161 4.28 -26.74 -10.96
N ASP A 162 3.06 -27.23 -11.18
CA ASP A 162 2.02 -26.58 -12.02
C ASP A 162 1.32 -25.42 -11.27
N GLY A 163 2.08 -24.59 -10.56
CA GLY A 163 1.54 -23.48 -9.78
C GLY A 163 1.34 -22.22 -10.62
N ASP A 164 0.24 -21.51 -10.39
CA ASP A 164 0.01 -20.18 -10.97
C ASP A 164 0.74 -19.11 -10.13
N GLY A 165 1.37 -18.14 -10.79
CA GLY A 165 1.85 -16.93 -10.14
C GLY A 165 0.70 -16.07 -9.60
N GLY A 166 1.02 -15.15 -8.70
CA GLY A 166 0.09 -14.16 -8.19
C GLY A 166 -0.33 -13.16 -9.25
N ASN A 167 -1.48 -12.53 -9.05
CA ASN A 167 -1.93 -11.39 -9.85
C ASN A 167 -1.78 -10.07 -9.06
N ILE A 168 -1.57 -8.98 -9.78
CA ILE A 168 -1.82 -7.63 -9.26
C ILE A 168 -3.17 -7.19 -9.79
N GLN A 169 -4.16 -7.10 -8.91
CA GLN A 169 -5.48 -6.60 -9.25
C GLN A 169 -5.60 -5.14 -8.84
N ILE A 170 -5.78 -4.26 -9.83
CA ILE A 170 -6.13 -2.86 -9.60
C ILE A 170 -7.58 -2.69 -10.02
N GLN A 171 -8.45 -2.44 -9.04
CA GLN A 171 -9.88 -2.25 -9.24
C GLN A 171 -10.27 -0.86 -8.75
N SER A 172 -10.92 -0.08 -9.62
CA SER A 172 -11.58 1.15 -9.19
C SER A 172 -12.93 0.85 -8.55
N GLY A 173 -13.40 1.75 -7.69
CA GLY A 173 -14.69 1.58 -7.01
C GLY A 173 -15.87 1.81 -7.94
N ASP A 174 -16.97 1.09 -7.69
CA ASP A 174 -18.24 1.32 -8.37
C ASP A 174 -19.06 2.38 -7.63
N LYS A 175 -19.79 3.19 -8.40
CA LYS A 175 -20.79 4.08 -7.82
C LYS A 175 -22.05 3.32 -7.42
N ASN A 176 -22.72 3.83 -6.39
CA ASN A 176 -24.14 3.59 -6.16
C ASN A 176 -24.92 4.90 -6.42
N GLY A 177 -26.04 4.83 -7.15
CA GLY A 177 -26.85 6.01 -7.46
C GLY A 177 -26.25 6.90 -8.56
N SER A 178 -26.35 8.23 -8.39
CA SER A 178 -26.06 9.22 -9.43
C SER A 178 -24.61 9.73 -9.49
N GLY A 179 -23.71 9.21 -8.66
CA GLY A 179 -22.30 9.62 -8.65
C GLY A 179 -21.52 9.18 -9.89
N ASP A 180 -20.19 9.26 -9.82
CA ASP A 180 -19.27 8.73 -10.83
C ASP A 180 -18.59 7.46 -10.30
N SER A 181 -18.37 6.47 -11.17
CA SER A 181 -17.51 5.34 -10.82
C SER A 181 -16.06 5.81 -10.75
N GLY A 182 -15.25 5.14 -9.95
CA GLY A 182 -13.81 5.33 -9.96
C GLY A 182 -13.21 4.89 -11.29
N TYR A 183 -12.03 5.42 -11.61
CA TYR A 183 -11.22 5.03 -12.76
C TYR A 183 -9.80 4.70 -12.31
N VAL A 184 -9.12 3.87 -13.09
CA VAL A 184 -7.67 3.66 -12.96
C VAL A 184 -6.99 4.63 -13.92
N LEU A 185 -6.24 5.60 -13.37
CA LEU A 185 -5.48 6.56 -14.16
C LEU A 185 -4.02 6.15 -14.21
N LEU A 186 -3.50 5.99 -15.42
CA LEU A 186 -2.06 5.96 -15.69
C LEU A 186 -1.72 7.29 -16.34
N SER A 187 -0.99 8.16 -15.65
CA SER A 187 -0.65 9.48 -16.18
C SER A 187 0.80 9.84 -15.91
N THR A 188 1.36 10.65 -16.79
CA THR A 188 2.66 11.30 -16.61
C THR A 188 2.43 12.81 -16.77
N PRO A 189 3.11 13.66 -15.99
CA PRO A 189 2.92 15.12 -16.08
C PRO A 189 3.24 15.70 -17.47
N ASN A 190 4.06 14.98 -18.25
CA ASN A 190 4.64 15.45 -19.51
C ASN A 190 4.14 14.69 -20.74
N ASN A 191 3.08 13.88 -20.62
CA ASN A 191 2.61 12.98 -21.68
C ASN A 191 3.67 11.96 -22.18
N GLU A 192 4.60 11.57 -21.32
CA GLU A 192 5.52 10.44 -21.55
C GLU A 192 4.81 9.09 -21.46
N LYS A 193 5.47 8.02 -21.94
CA LYS A 193 4.94 6.65 -22.00
C LYS A 193 4.35 6.22 -20.65
N GLN A 194 3.06 5.87 -20.64
CA GLN A 194 2.31 5.50 -19.43
C GLN A 194 2.26 3.99 -19.19
N LEU A 195 2.41 3.18 -20.25
CA LEU A 195 2.40 1.73 -20.21
C LEU A 195 3.52 1.20 -21.11
N TYR A 196 4.44 0.43 -20.52
CA TYR A 196 5.48 -0.28 -21.25
C TYR A 196 5.24 -1.78 -21.13
N LEU A 197 4.99 -2.43 -22.26
CA LEU A 197 4.84 -3.88 -22.34
C LEU A 197 6.15 -4.45 -22.88
N GLN A 198 6.73 -5.43 -22.19
CA GLN A 198 7.91 -6.14 -22.67
C GLN A 198 7.53 -7.10 -23.82
N GLU A 199 8.52 -7.44 -24.66
CA GLU A 199 8.34 -8.43 -25.72
C GLU A 199 7.80 -9.76 -25.15
N GLY A 200 6.81 -10.34 -25.85
CA GLY A 200 6.17 -11.60 -25.44
C GLY A 200 4.97 -11.46 -24.50
N TYR A 201 4.68 -10.25 -23.99
CA TYR A 201 3.49 -9.98 -23.18
C TYR A 201 2.48 -9.14 -23.96
N GLY A 202 1.20 -9.48 -23.84
CA GLY A 202 0.08 -8.73 -24.44
C GLY A 202 -0.69 -7.94 -23.40
N PHE A 203 -1.32 -6.84 -23.82
CA PHE A 203 -2.34 -6.16 -23.02
C PHE A 203 -3.71 -6.44 -23.64
N ALA A 204 -4.64 -6.93 -22.83
CA ALA A 204 -6.00 -7.22 -23.25
C ALA A 204 -6.97 -6.34 -22.46
N ILE A 205 -7.88 -5.67 -23.17
CA ILE A 205 -9.00 -4.94 -22.55
C ILE A 205 -10.23 -5.82 -22.61
N TYR A 206 -10.70 -6.26 -21.45
CA TYR A 206 -11.95 -6.99 -21.29
C TYR A 206 -13.07 -6.02 -20.94
N THR A 207 -14.17 -6.07 -21.69
CA THR A 207 -15.43 -5.42 -21.32
C THR A 207 -16.52 -6.47 -21.51
N GLY A 208 -17.38 -6.66 -20.51
CA GLY A 208 -18.46 -7.65 -20.58
C GLY A 208 -18.01 -9.12 -20.72
N GLY A 209 -16.84 -9.50 -20.20
CA GLY A 209 -16.38 -10.89 -20.18
C GLY A 209 -15.78 -11.42 -21.50
N SER A 210 -15.63 -10.56 -22.51
CA SER A 210 -14.92 -10.88 -23.76
C SER A 210 -13.75 -9.91 -23.98
N ALA A 211 -12.67 -10.39 -24.60
CA ALA A 211 -11.57 -9.52 -25.01
C ALA A 211 -12.02 -8.66 -26.20
N ASN A 212 -12.09 -7.34 -26.02
CA ASN A 212 -12.55 -6.43 -27.09
C ASN A 212 -11.38 -5.85 -27.89
N ALA A 213 -10.17 -5.87 -27.32
CA ALA A 213 -8.95 -5.51 -28.00
C ALA A 213 -7.78 -6.33 -27.43
N LEU A 214 -7.01 -6.96 -28.31
CA LEU A 214 -5.74 -7.59 -27.99
C LEU A 214 -4.63 -6.76 -28.65
N LEU A 215 -3.78 -6.15 -27.83
CA LEU A 215 -2.57 -5.47 -28.29
C LEU A 215 -1.38 -6.40 -28.04
N SER A 216 -0.93 -7.10 -29.08
CA SER A 216 0.24 -7.98 -29.01
C SER A 216 1.51 -7.23 -29.37
N ALA A 217 2.48 -7.18 -28.45
CA ALA A 217 3.76 -6.52 -28.69
C ALA A 217 4.56 -7.20 -29.82
N SER A 218 4.39 -8.51 -30.03
CA SER A 218 5.09 -9.26 -31.10
C SER A 218 4.75 -8.77 -32.50
N ASP A 219 3.57 -8.17 -32.66
CA ASP A 219 3.03 -7.79 -33.98
C ASP A 219 3.36 -6.32 -34.31
N LEU A 220 3.94 -5.58 -33.36
CA LEU A 220 4.31 -4.17 -33.49
C LEU A 220 5.81 -4.03 -33.77
N ASN A 221 6.18 -4.00 -35.06
CA ASN A 221 7.56 -3.77 -35.51
C ASN A 221 7.94 -2.28 -35.66
N SER A 222 7.03 -1.37 -35.35
CA SER A 222 7.19 0.08 -35.40
C SER A 222 6.08 0.75 -34.60
N ASP A 223 6.25 2.03 -34.24
CA ASP A 223 5.18 2.83 -33.65
C ASP A 223 3.92 2.83 -34.55
N ARG A 224 2.77 2.57 -33.94
CA ARG A 224 1.45 2.58 -34.60
C ARG A 224 0.47 3.35 -33.73
N THR A 225 -0.25 4.28 -34.33
CA THR A 225 -1.42 4.89 -33.70
C THR A 225 -2.63 4.03 -34.02
N PHE A 226 -3.21 3.41 -32.99
CA PHE A 226 -4.50 2.73 -33.11
C PHE A 226 -5.59 3.69 -32.63
N SER A 227 -6.44 4.14 -33.55
CA SER A 227 -7.66 4.87 -33.19
C SER A 227 -8.78 3.86 -33.05
N PHE A 228 -9.32 3.72 -31.84
CA PHE A 228 -10.55 2.97 -31.65
C PHE A 228 -11.71 3.68 -32.38
N PRO A 229 -12.76 2.94 -32.76
CA PRO A 229 -14.04 3.52 -33.12
C PRO A 229 -14.47 4.61 -32.13
N ASP A 230 -15.23 5.59 -32.60
CA ASP A 230 -15.91 6.54 -31.70
C ASP A 230 -16.93 5.83 -30.78
N HIS A 231 -17.57 6.58 -29.89
CA HIS A 231 -18.55 6.02 -28.94
C HIS A 231 -19.76 5.34 -29.62
N GLU A 232 -19.95 5.56 -30.93
CA GLU A 232 -20.94 4.87 -31.76
C GLU A 232 -20.43 3.54 -32.34
N GLY A 233 -19.17 3.17 -32.10
CA GLY A 233 -18.61 1.89 -32.56
C GLY A 233 -18.29 1.87 -34.06
N ALA A 234 -18.26 3.02 -34.75
CA ALA A 234 -17.92 3.09 -36.16
C ALA A 234 -16.40 2.98 -36.34
N PHE A 235 -15.93 1.87 -36.91
CA PHE A 235 -14.55 1.80 -37.41
C PHE A 235 -14.38 2.91 -38.46
N VAL A 236 -13.55 3.90 -38.17
CA VAL A 236 -13.37 5.07 -39.04
C VAL A 236 -12.60 4.65 -40.29
N ILE A 237 -13.32 4.07 -41.25
CA ILE A 237 -12.91 4.00 -42.64
C ILE A 237 -12.87 5.46 -43.11
N SER A 238 -11.71 5.90 -43.62
CA SER A 238 -11.50 7.25 -44.14
C SER A 238 -12.70 7.68 -45.00
N THR A 239 -13.43 8.71 -44.58
CA THR A 239 -14.66 9.16 -45.26
C THR A 239 -14.39 10.07 -46.44
N THR A 240 -13.14 10.50 -46.63
CA THR A 240 -12.73 11.32 -47.77
C THR A 240 -12.73 10.46 -49.03
N THR A 241 -13.86 10.45 -49.74
CA THR A 241 -13.98 9.79 -51.04
C THR A 241 -12.95 10.36 -52.01
N PRO A 242 -12.08 9.54 -52.63
CA PRO A 242 -11.15 10.03 -53.63
C PRO A 242 -11.91 10.59 -54.83
N THR A 243 -11.57 11.82 -55.20
CA THR A 243 -12.12 12.53 -56.37
C THR A 243 -11.63 11.92 -57.68
N THR A 244 -10.39 11.40 -57.71
CA THR A 244 -9.82 10.69 -58.85
C THR A 244 -9.14 9.39 -58.44
N ALA A 245 -8.89 8.51 -59.42
CA ALA A 245 -8.14 7.27 -59.18
C ALA A 245 -6.68 7.51 -58.76
N SER A 246 -6.19 8.75 -58.92
CA SER A 246 -4.83 9.21 -58.61
C SER A 246 -4.73 10.09 -57.36
N ASP A 247 -5.81 10.24 -56.59
CA ASP A 247 -5.76 11.03 -55.35
C ASP A 247 -4.82 10.39 -54.33
N THR A 248 -4.16 11.23 -53.53
CA THR A 248 -3.14 10.76 -52.58
C THR A 248 -3.70 9.77 -51.57
N CYS A 249 -3.02 8.62 -51.44
CA CYS A 249 -3.42 7.56 -50.52
C CYS A 249 -2.25 6.68 -50.10
N SER A 250 -2.43 5.96 -48.99
CA SER A 250 -1.48 4.94 -48.53
C SER A 250 -1.99 3.53 -48.86
N PRO A 251 -1.14 2.59 -49.35
CA PRO A 251 -1.57 1.22 -49.63
C PRO A 251 -2.31 0.58 -48.45
N GLY A 252 -3.47 -0.01 -48.73
CA GLY A 252 -4.36 -0.60 -47.70
C GLY A 252 -5.39 0.38 -47.13
N GLN A 253 -5.29 1.68 -47.38
CA GLN A 253 -6.32 2.65 -47.01
C GLN A 253 -7.63 2.32 -47.73
N VAL A 254 -8.73 2.36 -46.97
CA VAL A 254 -10.08 2.12 -47.46
C VAL A 254 -10.89 3.40 -47.34
N SER A 255 -11.74 3.68 -48.33
CA SER A 255 -12.72 4.76 -48.32
C SER A 255 -14.03 4.25 -48.91
N TYR A 256 -15.15 4.91 -48.63
CA TYR A 256 -16.41 4.62 -49.30
C TYR A 256 -17.17 5.90 -49.63
N SER A 257 -18.10 5.79 -50.58
CA SER A 257 -19.14 6.76 -50.86
C SER A 257 -20.50 6.07 -50.83
N SER A 258 -21.57 6.80 -51.11
CA SER A 258 -22.92 6.21 -51.22
C SER A 258 -23.07 5.20 -52.37
N THR A 259 -22.13 5.16 -53.32
CA THR A 259 -22.24 4.32 -54.53
C THR A 259 -21.04 3.41 -54.76
N HIS A 260 -19.94 3.60 -54.05
CA HIS A 260 -18.70 2.86 -54.29
C HIS A 260 -17.92 2.59 -53.02
N PHE A 261 -17.26 1.45 -53.00
CA PHE A 261 -16.19 1.13 -52.07
C PHE A 261 -14.84 1.34 -52.76
N TYR A 262 -13.87 1.92 -52.06
CA TYR A 262 -12.55 2.26 -52.59
C TYR A 262 -11.44 1.62 -51.75
N VAL A 263 -10.44 1.05 -52.42
CA VAL A 263 -9.21 0.52 -51.79
C VAL A 263 -8.00 1.13 -52.50
N CYS A 264 -7.10 1.73 -51.73
CA CYS A 264 -5.80 2.16 -52.22
C CYS A 264 -4.89 0.93 -52.35
N VAL A 265 -4.56 0.53 -53.58
CA VAL A 265 -3.77 -0.70 -53.85
C VAL A 265 -2.27 -0.41 -53.98
N ALA A 266 -1.93 0.83 -54.27
CA ALA A 266 -0.57 1.38 -54.28
C ALA A 266 -0.69 2.88 -53.99
N THR A 267 0.41 3.55 -53.62
CA THR A 267 0.41 5.01 -53.42
C THR A 267 -0.23 5.70 -54.61
N ASP A 268 -1.16 6.60 -54.32
CA ASP A 268 -1.91 7.39 -55.31
C ASP A 268 -2.64 6.52 -56.35
N THR A 269 -3.06 5.31 -55.97
CA THR A 269 -3.77 4.37 -56.87
C THR A 269 -4.98 3.76 -56.19
N TRP A 270 -6.15 4.35 -56.46
CA TRP A 270 -7.43 3.84 -55.99
C TRP A 270 -8.06 2.85 -56.96
N LYS A 271 -8.55 1.74 -56.41
CA LYS A 271 -9.51 0.84 -57.09
C LYS A 271 -10.87 1.02 -56.44
N ARG A 272 -11.92 0.91 -57.25
CA ARG A 272 -13.31 1.04 -56.78
C ARG A 272 -14.17 -0.14 -57.20
N ALA A 273 -15.12 -0.50 -56.35
CA ALA A 273 -16.21 -1.42 -56.64
C ALA A 273 -17.53 -0.70 -56.44
N ALA A 274 -18.50 -0.91 -57.34
CA ALA A 274 -19.83 -0.34 -57.18
C ALA A 274 -20.57 -1.04 -56.02
N LEU A 275 -21.24 -0.25 -55.18
CA LEU A 275 -22.18 -0.73 -54.19
C LEU A 275 -23.52 -0.97 -54.89
N SER A 276 -24.08 -2.15 -54.73
CA SER A 276 -25.40 -2.49 -55.28
C SER A 276 -26.53 -2.01 -54.36
N THR A 277 -27.71 -1.78 -54.92
CA THR A 277 -28.91 -1.27 -54.23
C THR A 277 -29.93 -2.37 -53.93
N PHE A 278 -29.47 -3.58 -53.58
CA PHE A 278 -30.36 -4.74 -53.36
C PHE A 278 -31.42 -4.47 -52.28
#